data_AF-A0AAJ2DBD1-F1
#
_entry.id   AF-A0AAJ2DBD1-F1
#
_cell.length_a   1.000
_cell.length_b   1.000
_cell.length_c   1.000
_cell.angle_alpha   90.00
_cell.angle_beta   90.00
_cell.angle_gamma   90.00
#
_symmetry.space_group_name_H-M   'P 1'
#
loop_
_entity.id
_entity.type
_entity.pdbx_description
1 polymer ?
#
loop_
_entity_poly.entity_id
_entity_poly.type
_entity_poly.pdbx_seq_one_letter_code
_entity_poly.pdbx_strand_id
1 'polypeptide(L)'
;MTSNCRSYYYLIGDSVEFWPEENLLYSRVNGEKITLFIAASRCLLLLLSQQGELVPQRNLFEAGWQKNGLEVSNNTFYQNILMLRKGLKLAGYEQAVIKTVPRQGLTIPSIVPVARIIPDMSTASAEEISIAEENQPSTPSKVDKKASSRPRHVWAILLSLSFGIGIVLLAAWNSSENKNFFSNFNFVGNIEQCSVYLDNGQTSLQSYMQFIAQNNFTCKKQEVVYFTANPLVPRASVIRCEWPFASGTKNLCISEYYLEWQHNE
;
A
#
# COMPACT_ATOMS: atom_id res chain seq x y z
N MET A 1 24.30 -11.44 8.88
CA MET A 1 24.19 -12.04 7.54
C MET A 1 23.10 -11.29 6.78
N THR A 2 23.46 -10.26 6.04
CA THR A 2 22.52 -9.48 5.23
C THR A 2 22.25 -10.24 3.93
N SER A 3 21.15 -11.00 3.92
CA SER A 3 20.59 -11.61 2.73
C SER A 3 20.25 -10.51 1.72
N ASN A 4 20.98 -10.52 0.62
CA ASN A 4 20.74 -9.68 -0.56
C ASN A 4 19.40 -10.12 -1.18
N CYS A 5 18.28 -9.53 -0.78
CA CYS A 5 16.99 -9.82 -1.42
C CYS A 5 16.95 -9.08 -2.75
N ARG A 6 17.02 -9.84 -3.84
CA ARG A 6 16.65 -9.35 -5.16
C ARG A 6 15.14 -9.15 -5.15
N SER A 7 14.70 -7.90 -5.27
CA SER A 7 13.28 -7.58 -5.46
C SER A 7 12.77 -8.34 -6.69
N TYR A 8 11.66 -9.05 -6.57
CA TYR A 8 11.04 -9.80 -7.66
C TYR A 8 9.55 -9.51 -7.68
N TYR A 9 8.92 -9.67 -8.84
CA TYR A 9 7.49 -9.47 -9.01
C TYR A 9 6.86 -10.63 -9.79
N TYR A 10 5.56 -10.78 -9.66
CA TYR A 10 4.76 -11.66 -10.50
C TYR A 10 4.03 -10.83 -11.55
N LEU A 11 4.16 -11.20 -12.82
CA LEU A 11 3.33 -10.69 -13.90
C LEU A 11 2.11 -11.61 -14.06
N ILE A 12 0.91 -11.06 -13.84
CA ILE A 12 -0.37 -11.76 -13.95
C ILE A 12 -1.04 -11.32 -15.25
N GLY A 13 -1.28 -12.28 -16.15
CA GLY A 13 -1.53 -12.01 -17.56
C GLY A 13 -0.36 -11.26 -18.18
N ASP A 14 -0.67 -10.15 -18.85
CA ASP A 14 0.30 -9.18 -19.35
C ASP A 14 0.03 -7.76 -18.80
N SER A 15 -0.84 -7.66 -17.79
CA SER A 15 -1.46 -6.38 -17.39
C SER A 15 -1.17 -5.97 -15.95
N VAL A 16 -0.92 -6.92 -15.04
CA VAL A 16 -0.76 -6.62 -13.61
C VAL A 16 0.57 -7.14 -13.11
N GLU A 17 1.39 -6.27 -12.53
CA GLU A 17 2.58 -6.63 -11.78
C GLU A 17 2.26 -6.65 -10.28
N PHE A 18 2.51 -7.78 -9.63
CA PHE A 18 2.42 -7.91 -8.18
C PHE A 18 3.80 -7.93 -7.57
N TRP A 19 4.11 -6.93 -6.75
CA TRP A 19 5.37 -6.76 -6.01
C TRP A 19 5.15 -7.17 -4.55
N PRO A 20 5.56 -8.40 -4.14
CA PRO A 20 5.21 -8.93 -2.83
C PRO A 20 5.90 -8.19 -1.67
N GLU A 21 7.14 -7.72 -1.89
CA GLU A 21 7.92 -6.99 -0.88
C GLU A 21 7.34 -5.59 -0.61
N GLU A 22 6.72 -4.99 -1.62
CA GLU A 22 6.08 -3.67 -1.53
C GLU A 22 4.58 -3.76 -1.18
N ASN A 23 4.01 -4.96 -1.18
CA ASN A 23 2.56 -5.20 -1.07
C ASN A 23 1.77 -4.39 -2.13
N LEU A 24 2.25 -4.38 -3.38
CA LEU A 24 1.73 -3.48 -4.41
C LEU A 24 1.27 -4.25 -5.66
N LEU A 25 0.12 -3.84 -6.21
CA LEU A 25 -0.24 -4.13 -7.60
C LEU A 25 0.05 -2.90 -8.46
N TYR A 26 0.77 -3.08 -9.55
CA TYR A 26 1.00 -2.07 -10.57
C TYR A 26 0.32 -2.48 -11.87
N SER A 27 -0.50 -1.60 -12.44
CA SER A 27 -1.13 -1.83 -13.73
C SER A 27 -0.22 -1.37 -14.87
N ARG A 28 0.05 -2.27 -15.81
CA ARG A 28 0.66 -1.92 -17.10
C ARG A 28 -0.31 -1.24 -18.06
N VAL A 29 -1.61 -1.31 -17.79
CA VAL A 29 -2.67 -0.81 -18.69
C VAL A 29 -2.96 0.66 -18.42
N ASN A 30 -3.19 1.02 -17.15
CA ASN A 30 -3.56 2.40 -16.76
C ASN A 30 -2.50 3.09 -15.87
N GLY A 31 -1.42 2.40 -15.51
CA GLY A 31 -0.35 2.94 -14.65
C GLY A 31 -0.73 3.06 -13.17
N GLU A 32 -1.90 2.57 -12.75
CA GLU A 32 -2.34 2.65 -11.36
C GLU A 32 -1.47 1.79 -10.43
N LYS A 33 -1.30 2.31 -9.21
CA LYS A 33 -0.60 1.66 -8.10
C LYS A 33 -1.59 1.41 -6.98
N ILE A 34 -1.83 0.15 -6.65
CA ILE A 34 -2.80 -0.27 -5.64
C ILE A 34 -2.06 -0.98 -4.51
N THR A 35 -1.97 -0.33 -3.36
CA THR A 35 -1.40 -0.91 -2.15
C THR A 35 -2.36 -1.94 -1.57
N LEU A 36 -1.87 -3.16 -1.39
CA LEU A 36 -2.58 -4.26 -0.75
C LEU A 36 -2.34 -4.25 0.76
N PHE A 37 -3.32 -4.73 1.52
CA PHE A 37 -3.09 -5.12 2.90
C PHE A 37 -2.04 -6.22 2.96
N ILE A 38 -1.16 -6.18 3.96
CA ILE A 38 -0.08 -7.17 4.14
C ILE A 38 -0.64 -8.61 4.13
N ALA A 39 -1.74 -8.85 4.83
CA ALA A 39 -2.36 -10.18 4.86
C ALA A 39 -2.87 -10.63 3.49
N ALA A 40 -3.49 -9.72 2.72
CA ALA A 40 -3.95 -9.99 1.37
C ALA A 40 -2.80 -10.22 0.38
N SER A 41 -1.72 -9.45 0.49
CA SER A 41 -0.48 -9.62 -0.28
C SER A 41 0.13 -11.01 -0.04
N ARG A 42 0.21 -11.44 1.23
CA ARG A 42 0.70 -12.78 1.57
C ARG A 42 -0.20 -13.91 1.07
N CYS A 43 -1.52 -13.73 1.15
CA CYS A 43 -2.46 -14.67 0.56
C CYS A 43 -2.27 -14.77 -0.96
N LEU A 44 -2.11 -13.64 -1.65
CA LEU A 44 -1.86 -13.60 -3.09
C LEU A 44 -0.54 -14.30 -3.44
N LEU A 45 0.53 -14.02 -2.69
CA LEU A 45 1.83 -14.68 -2.88
C LEU A 45 1.74 -16.20 -2.76
N LEU A 46 1.02 -16.71 -1.74
CA LEU A 46 0.82 -18.14 -1.55
C LEU A 46 0.00 -18.75 -2.69
N LEU A 47 -1.03 -18.05 -3.16
CA LEU A 47 -1.86 -18.51 -4.28
C LEU A 47 -1.09 -18.56 -5.60
N LEU A 48 -0.20 -17.59 -5.83
CA LEU A 48 0.64 -17.54 -7.04
C LEU A 48 1.74 -18.59 -7.01
N SER A 49 2.33 -18.87 -5.83
CA SER A 49 3.35 -19.92 -5.70
C SER A 49 2.79 -21.34 -5.83
N GLN A 50 1.49 -21.51 -5.56
CA GLN A 50 0.75 -22.78 -5.68
C GLN A 50 -0.30 -22.70 -6.79
N GLN A 51 0.02 -22.01 -7.89
CA GLN A 51 -0.91 -21.85 -8.99
C GLN A 51 -1.40 -23.20 -9.53
N GLY A 52 -2.71 -23.29 -9.80
CA GLY A 52 -3.37 -24.52 -10.27
C GLY A 52 -3.78 -25.46 -9.16
N GLU A 53 -3.25 -25.29 -7.94
CA GLU A 53 -3.62 -26.08 -6.78
C GLU A 53 -4.66 -25.37 -5.91
N LEU A 54 -5.43 -26.16 -5.17
CA LEU A 54 -6.35 -25.65 -4.17
C LEU A 54 -5.57 -25.33 -2.90
N VAL A 55 -5.45 -24.05 -2.56
CA VAL A 55 -4.86 -23.60 -1.30
C VAL A 55 -5.92 -23.65 -0.20
N PRO A 56 -5.77 -24.51 0.83
CA PRO A 56 -6.76 -24.64 1.89
C PRO A 56 -6.91 -23.34 2.69
N GLN A 57 -8.11 -23.09 3.20
CA GLN A 57 -8.41 -21.88 3.98
C GLN A 57 -7.47 -21.71 5.19
N ARG A 58 -7.14 -22.80 5.89
CA ARG A 58 -6.19 -22.79 7.02
C ARG A 58 -4.82 -22.23 6.64
N ASN A 59 -4.30 -22.57 5.46
CA ASN A 59 -2.98 -22.13 5.01
C ASN A 59 -2.99 -20.63 4.68
N LEU A 60 -4.11 -20.12 4.16
CA LEU A 60 -4.30 -18.70 3.89
C LEU A 60 -4.42 -17.89 5.18
N PHE A 61 -5.13 -18.40 6.19
CA PHE A 61 -5.15 -17.80 7.52
C PHE A 61 -3.76 -17.75 8.15
N GLU A 62 -3.02 -18.86 8.05
CA GLU A 62 -1.67 -18.95 8.58
C GLU A 62 -0.73 -17.94 7.91
N ALA A 63 -0.75 -17.89 6.58
CA ALA A 63 0.09 -16.97 5.80
C ALA A 63 -0.28 -15.51 6.02
N GLY A 64 -1.57 -15.17 6.05
CA GLY A 64 -2.03 -13.80 6.18
C GLY A 64 -1.86 -13.23 7.60
N TRP A 65 -2.10 -14.05 8.63
CA TRP A 65 -2.26 -13.57 10.01
C TRP A 65 -1.49 -14.38 11.05
N GLN A 66 -1.67 -15.71 11.13
CA GLN A 66 -1.24 -16.48 12.31
C GLN A 66 0.29 -16.57 12.45
N LYS A 67 1.06 -16.51 11.35
CA LYS A 67 2.54 -16.41 11.41
C LYS A 67 3.04 -15.16 12.15
N ASN A 68 2.18 -14.16 12.32
CA ASN A 68 2.48 -12.93 13.05
C ASN A 68 1.72 -12.85 14.38
N GLY A 69 1.18 -13.97 14.86
CA GLY A 69 0.44 -14.05 16.13
C GLY A 69 -0.94 -13.41 16.09
N LEU A 70 -1.52 -13.18 14.90
CA LEU A 70 -2.84 -12.60 14.72
C LEU A 70 -3.88 -13.67 14.39
N GLU A 71 -5.06 -13.56 14.98
CA GLU A 71 -6.24 -14.34 14.63
C GLU A 71 -7.36 -13.43 14.13
N VAL A 72 -8.06 -13.84 13.08
CA VAL A 72 -9.16 -13.05 12.49
C VAL A 72 -10.36 -13.93 12.16
N SER A 73 -11.53 -13.31 12.12
CA SER A 73 -12.77 -14.00 11.76
C SER A 73 -12.80 -14.42 10.28
N ASN A 74 -13.64 -15.40 9.96
CA ASN A 74 -13.97 -15.76 8.57
C ASN A 74 -14.45 -14.55 7.75
N ASN A 75 -15.23 -13.65 8.35
CA ASN A 75 -15.69 -12.45 7.66
C ASN A 75 -14.50 -11.56 7.27
N THR A 76 -13.57 -11.30 8.19
CA THR A 76 -12.37 -10.50 7.94
C THR A 76 -11.52 -11.10 6.82
N PHE A 77 -11.36 -12.43 6.82
CA PHE A 77 -10.70 -13.16 5.74
C PHE A 77 -11.39 -12.90 4.40
N TYR A 78 -12.69 -13.14 4.28
CA TYR A 78 -13.40 -12.95 3.02
C TYR A 78 -13.46 -11.49 2.55
N GLN A 79 -13.52 -10.51 3.47
CA GLN A 79 -13.39 -9.10 3.12
C GLN A 79 -12.02 -8.77 2.53
N ASN A 80 -10.95 -9.36 3.06
CA ASN A 80 -9.61 -9.20 2.49
C ASN A 80 -9.53 -9.79 1.07
N ILE A 81 -10.10 -10.97 0.85
CA ILE A 81 -10.15 -11.59 -0.48
C ILE A 81 -11.02 -10.79 -1.46
N LEU A 82 -12.12 -10.20 -0.99
CA LEU A 82 -12.95 -9.30 -1.80
C LEU A 82 -12.15 -8.06 -2.22
N MET A 83 -11.44 -7.42 -1.29
CA MET A 83 -10.61 -6.25 -1.59
C MET A 83 -9.47 -6.60 -2.54
N LEU A 84 -8.85 -7.77 -2.37
CA LEU A 84 -7.83 -8.28 -3.29
C LEU A 84 -8.37 -8.44 -4.72
N ARG A 85 -9.56 -9.04 -4.88
CA ARG A 85 -10.21 -9.17 -6.18
C ARG A 85 -10.54 -7.82 -6.81
N LYS A 86 -11.03 -6.86 -6.01
CA LYS A 86 -11.27 -5.48 -6.49
C LYS A 86 -9.97 -4.82 -6.95
N GLY A 87 -8.89 -4.97 -6.19
CA GLY A 87 -7.57 -4.45 -6.56
C GLY A 87 -7.05 -5.03 -7.88
N LEU A 88 -7.17 -6.35 -8.07
CA LEU A 88 -6.78 -7.00 -9.32
C LEU A 88 -7.62 -6.51 -10.53
N LYS A 89 -8.92 -6.29 -10.31
CA LYS A 89 -9.80 -5.75 -11.34
C LYS A 89 -9.44 -4.31 -11.71
N LEU A 90 -9.24 -3.45 -10.72
CA LEU A 90 -8.82 -2.06 -10.93
C LEU A 90 -7.45 -1.97 -11.61
N ALA A 91 -6.53 -2.89 -11.29
CA ALA A 91 -5.24 -3.00 -11.96
C ALA A 91 -5.34 -3.46 -13.43
N GLY A 92 -6.53 -3.77 -13.95
CA GLY A 92 -6.75 -4.06 -15.36
C GLY A 92 -6.87 -5.55 -15.70
N TYR A 93 -7.00 -6.43 -14.71
CA TYR A 93 -7.31 -7.84 -14.95
C TYR A 93 -8.80 -8.13 -14.71
N GLU A 94 -9.58 -8.10 -15.80
CA GLU A 94 -11.06 -8.22 -15.75
C GLU A 94 -11.56 -9.63 -15.41
N GLN A 95 -10.76 -10.66 -15.67
CA GLN A 95 -11.14 -12.04 -15.37
C GLN A 95 -10.95 -12.38 -13.89
N ALA A 96 -11.74 -13.31 -13.36
CA ALA A 96 -11.61 -13.73 -11.97
C ALA A 96 -10.31 -14.54 -11.76
N VAL A 97 -9.23 -13.86 -11.35
CA VAL A 97 -7.92 -14.46 -11.02
C VAL A 97 -8.05 -15.49 -9.90
N ILE A 98 -8.78 -15.13 -8.84
CA ILE A 98 -8.89 -15.94 -7.62
C ILE A 98 -10.27 -16.59 -7.58
N LYS A 99 -10.34 -17.91 -7.77
CA LYS A 99 -11.56 -18.70 -7.63
C LYS A 99 -11.71 -19.22 -6.20
N THR A 100 -12.94 -19.18 -5.69
CA THR A 100 -13.28 -19.77 -4.39
C THR A 100 -13.85 -21.16 -4.61
N VAL A 101 -13.34 -22.13 -3.85
CA VAL A 101 -13.95 -23.44 -3.68
C VAL A 101 -14.65 -23.46 -2.31
N PRO A 102 -15.99 -23.45 -2.27
CA PRO A 102 -16.74 -23.30 -1.02
C PRO A 102 -16.30 -24.31 0.04
N ARG A 103 -16.13 -23.83 1.29
CA ARG A 103 -15.72 -24.60 2.48
C ARG A 103 -14.35 -25.28 2.40
N GLN A 104 -13.59 -25.07 1.32
CA GLN A 104 -12.28 -25.70 1.15
C GLN A 104 -11.15 -24.66 1.10
N GLY A 105 -11.26 -23.67 0.20
CA GLY A 105 -10.18 -22.72 0.02
C GLY A 105 -10.28 -21.87 -1.24
N LEU A 106 -9.12 -21.41 -1.72
CA LEU A 106 -8.99 -20.57 -2.90
C LEU A 106 -7.96 -21.16 -3.86
N THR A 107 -8.08 -20.84 -5.14
CA THR A 107 -7.11 -21.24 -6.16
C THR A 107 -6.98 -20.17 -7.23
N ILE A 108 -5.79 -20.05 -7.81
CA ILE A 108 -5.58 -19.35 -9.07
C ILE A 108 -5.52 -20.41 -10.16
N PRO A 109 -6.51 -20.44 -11.09
CA PRO A 109 -6.53 -21.42 -12.17
C PRO A 109 -5.27 -21.37 -13.04
N SER A 110 -4.82 -22.52 -13.54
CA SER A 110 -3.66 -22.61 -14.46
C SER A 110 -3.86 -21.89 -15.79
N ILE A 111 -5.12 -21.59 -16.16
CA ILE A 111 -5.45 -20.79 -17.37
C ILE A 111 -5.04 -19.32 -17.23
N VAL A 112 -4.82 -18.82 -16.02
CA VAL A 112 -4.32 -17.45 -15.78
C VAL A 112 -2.82 -17.45 -16.08
N PRO A 113 -2.31 -16.66 -17.05
CA PRO A 113 -0.87 -16.59 -17.26
C PRO A 113 -0.20 -15.94 -16.03
N VAL A 114 0.82 -16.58 -15.46
CA VAL A 114 1.59 -16.01 -14.35
C VAL A 114 3.08 -16.26 -14.60
N ALA A 115 3.88 -15.21 -14.56
CA ALA A 115 5.34 -15.31 -14.67
C ALA A 115 6.02 -14.62 -13.48
N ARG A 116 7.01 -15.26 -12.89
CA ARG A 116 7.86 -14.64 -11.86
C ARG A 116 9.05 -13.97 -12.53
N ILE A 117 9.23 -12.67 -12.31
CA ILE A 117 10.28 -11.86 -12.94
C ILE A 117 11.19 -11.30 -11.85
N ILE A 118 12.50 -11.45 -12.07
CA ILE A 118 13.56 -10.85 -11.24
C ILE A 118 14.17 -9.76 -12.12
N PRO A 119 14.04 -8.46 -11.78
CA PRO A 119 14.68 -7.38 -12.51
C PRO A 119 16.20 -7.45 -12.25
N ASP A 120 16.94 -8.17 -13.09
CA ASP A 120 18.38 -8.01 -13.19
C ASP A 120 18.68 -6.86 -14.16
N MET A 121 19.39 -5.84 -13.67
CA MET A 121 20.07 -4.86 -14.52
C MET A 121 21.18 -5.59 -15.29
N SER A 122 21.14 -5.56 -16.63
CA SER A 122 21.96 -6.34 -17.60
C SER A 122 21.33 -7.70 -17.93
N THR A 123 21.06 -8.09 -19.18
CA THR A 123 21.86 -7.90 -20.40
C THR A 123 21.00 -8.20 -21.62
N ALA A 124 21.23 -7.44 -22.69
CA ALA A 124 20.94 -7.86 -24.05
C ALA A 124 21.70 -9.15 -24.42
N SER A 125 21.08 -10.04 -25.20
CA SER A 125 21.69 -10.81 -26.30
C SER A 125 20.86 -12.05 -26.64
N ALA A 126 20.34 -12.05 -27.87
CA ALA A 126 20.28 -13.15 -28.84
C ALA A 126 19.58 -12.51 -30.06
N GLU A 127 20.12 -12.48 -31.28
CA GLU A 127 20.90 -13.48 -31.98
C GLU A 127 21.89 -12.81 -32.97
N GLU A 128 23.13 -13.30 -33.02
CA GLU A 128 24.04 -13.16 -34.16
C GLU A 128 23.90 -14.39 -35.06
N ILE A 129 23.73 -14.20 -36.37
CA ILE A 129 24.29 -15.09 -37.40
C ILE A 129 24.80 -14.24 -38.57
N SER A 130 26.05 -14.54 -38.97
CA SER A 130 26.91 -13.92 -39.98
C SER A 130 26.59 -14.35 -41.43
N ILE A 131 27.10 -13.60 -42.41
CA ILE A 131 27.97 -14.05 -43.53
C ILE A 131 28.29 -12.86 -44.47
N ALA A 132 29.57 -12.70 -44.80
CA ALA A 132 30.19 -11.76 -45.77
C ALA A 132 29.84 -12.15 -47.25
N GLU A 133 29.98 -11.34 -48.31
CA GLU A 133 31.20 -10.84 -48.99
C GLU A 133 30.68 -10.31 -50.37
N GLU A 134 30.86 -9.06 -50.81
CA GLU A 134 31.96 -8.51 -51.65
C GLU A 134 31.48 -7.94 -53.02
N ASN A 135 32.04 -6.77 -53.37
CA ASN A 135 32.42 -6.21 -54.68
C ASN A 135 31.95 -4.78 -55.06
N GLN A 136 32.99 -3.97 -55.34
CA GLN A 136 33.16 -2.55 -55.70
C GLN A 136 32.54 -2.11 -57.07
N PRO A 137 32.83 -0.92 -57.66
CA PRO A 137 32.79 0.49 -57.18
C PRO A 137 32.14 1.46 -58.23
N SER A 138 31.80 2.71 -57.85
CA SER A 138 32.12 3.94 -58.64
C SER A 138 31.41 5.22 -58.13
N THR A 139 32.24 6.20 -57.78
CA THR A 139 32.23 7.69 -57.79
C THR A 139 30.97 8.54 -58.19
N PRO A 140 30.98 9.88 -57.97
CA PRO A 140 30.06 10.60 -57.10
C PRO A 140 28.97 11.38 -57.86
N SER A 141 27.81 11.61 -57.23
CA SER A 141 26.94 12.70 -57.67
C SER A 141 26.22 13.34 -56.49
N LYS A 142 26.47 14.64 -56.31
CA LYS A 142 25.72 15.53 -55.42
C LYS A 142 24.30 15.65 -55.95
N VAL A 143 23.30 15.36 -55.13
CA VAL A 143 21.94 15.88 -55.31
C VAL A 143 21.40 16.28 -53.94
N ASP A 144 21.06 17.55 -53.85
CA ASP A 144 20.58 18.27 -52.68
C ASP A 144 19.36 17.62 -52.02
N LYS A 145 19.41 17.43 -50.70
CA LYS A 145 18.21 17.28 -49.88
C LYS A 145 18.11 18.47 -48.94
N LYS A 146 17.17 19.38 -49.25
CA LYS A 146 16.77 20.48 -48.37
C LYS A 146 16.40 19.92 -47.00
N ALA A 147 17.21 20.23 -46.00
CA ALA A 147 16.92 19.94 -44.61
C ALA A 147 15.72 20.78 -44.16
N SER A 148 14.61 20.12 -43.84
CA SER A 148 13.48 20.70 -43.12
C SER A 148 13.96 21.09 -41.72
N SER A 149 14.34 22.35 -41.51
CA SER A 149 14.66 22.88 -40.20
C SER A 149 13.38 23.05 -39.37
N ARG A 150 13.05 22.07 -38.53
CA ARG A 150 12.08 22.31 -37.46
C ARG A 150 12.64 23.40 -36.53
N PRO A 151 11.87 24.45 -36.20
CA PRO A 151 12.39 25.57 -35.43
C PRO A 151 12.76 25.09 -34.03
N ARG A 152 14.05 25.23 -33.70
CA ARG A 152 14.69 24.87 -32.42
C ARG A 152 13.93 25.42 -31.19
N HIS A 153 13.14 26.47 -31.37
CA HIS A 153 12.30 27.09 -30.36
C HIS A 153 11.13 26.20 -29.89
N VAL A 154 10.56 25.36 -30.75
CA VAL A 154 9.42 24.49 -30.36
C VAL A 154 9.87 23.44 -29.34
N TRP A 155 11.06 22.86 -29.52
CA TRP A 155 11.65 21.92 -28.56
C TRP A 155 12.03 22.61 -27.25
N ALA A 156 12.54 23.85 -27.31
CA ALA A 156 12.86 24.63 -26.11
C ALA A 156 11.60 24.96 -25.28
N ILE A 157 10.48 25.29 -25.93
CA ILE A 157 9.20 25.58 -25.26
C ILE A 157 8.63 24.29 -24.64
N LEU A 158 8.69 23.15 -25.34
CA LEU A 158 8.24 21.87 -24.79
C LEU A 158 9.06 21.43 -23.58
N LEU A 159 10.39 21.63 -23.63
CA LEU A 159 11.27 21.33 -22.50
C LEU A 159 10.98 22.24 -21.31
N SER A 160 10.77 23.54 -21.51
CA SER A 160 10.43 24.46 -20.40
C SER A 160 9.06 24.15 -19.79
N LEU A 161 8.06 23.80 -20.60
CA LEU A 161 6.74 23.41 -20.12
C LEU A 161 6.80 22.12 -19.28
N SER A 162 7.56 21.13 -19.76
CA SER A 162 7.76 19.86 -19.05
C SER A 162 8.45 20.05 -17.70
N PHE A 163 9.44 20.95 -17.64
CA PHE A 163 10.16 21.28 -16.41
C PHE A 163 9.27 22.04 -15.42
N GLY A 164 8.45 22.97 -15.91
CA GLY A 164 7.46 23.67 -15.10
C GLY A 164 6.43 22.73 -14.48
N ILE A 165 5.89 21.79 -15.27
CA ILE A 165 4.97 20.76 -14.78
C ILE A 165 5.65 19.86 -13.75
N GLY A 166 6.91 19.48 -13.99
CA GLY A 166 7.71 18.71 -13.03
C GLY A 166 7.88 19.42 -11.69
N ILE A 167 8.18 20.72 -11.69
CA ILE A 167 8.28 21.53 -10.47
C ILE A 167 6.95 21.59 -9.71
N VAL A 168 5.84 21.80 -10.43
CA VAL A 168 4.50 21.84 -9.81
C VAL A 168 4.15 20.49 -9.18
N LEU A 169 4.44 19.38 -9.87
CA LEU A 169 4.21 18.04 -9.34
C LEU A 169 5.09 17.74 -8.12
N LEU A 170 6.37 18.14 -8.14
CA LEU A 170 7.28 18.01 -6.99
C LEU A 170 6.81 18.85 -5.80
N ALA A 171 6.35 20.08 -6.04
CA ALA A 171 5.81 20.94 -4.99
C ALA A 171 4.51 20.36 -4.40
N ALA A 172 3.62 19.84 -5.24
CA ALA A 172 2.40 19.17 -4.80
C ALA A 172 2.70 17.89 -4.00
N TRP A 173 3.71 17.12 -4.41
CA TRP A 173 4.15 15.92 -3.70
C TRP A 173 4.79 16.25 -2.35
N ASN A 174 5.60 17.32 -2.27
CA ASN A 174 6.17 17.80 -1.01
C ASN A 174 5.12 18.45 -0.10
N SER A 175 4.08 19.05 -0.69
CA SER A 175 2.92 19.62 0.01
C SER A 175 1.85 18.57 0.36
N SER A 176 2.02 17.30 -0.05
CA SER A 176 1.22 16.20 0.48
C SER A 176 1.63 15.99 1.93
N GLU A 177 1.15 16.87 2.80
CA GLU A 177 1.30 16.72 4.25
C GLU A 177 0.84 15.31 4.62
N ASN A 178 1.77 14.55 5.21
CA ASN A 178 1.41 13.37 5.98
C ASN A 178 0.46 13.84 7.07
N LYS A 179 -0.86 13.67 6.87
CA LYS A 179 -1.83 13.89 7.93
C LYS A 179 -1.45 12.97 9.08
N ASN A 180 -0.84 13.56 10.11
CA ASN A 180 -0.39 12.82 11.28
C ASN A 180 -1.60 12.17 11.96
N PHE A 181 -1.43 10.99 12.56
CA PHE A 181 -2.49 10.28 13.28
C PHE A 181 -3.24 11.19 14.27
N PHE A 182 -2.51 12.08 14.97
CA PHE A 182 -3.06 13.01 15.96
C PHE A 182 -3.86 14.18 15.39
N SER A 183 -3.86 14.39 14.06
CA SER A 183 -4.60 15.51 13.43
C SER A 183 -6.12 15.37 13.50
N ASN A 184 -6.62 14.14 13.70
CA ASN A 184 -8.06 13.88 13.85
C ASN A 184 -8.57 14.09 15.28
N PHE A 185 -7.68 14.36 16.23
CA PHE A 185 -8.03 14.53 17.64
C PHE A 185 -8.30 15.99 17.98
N ASN A 186 -9.41 16.24 18.67
CA ASN A 186 -9.87 17.58 19.00
C ASN A 186 -9.87 17.79 20.49
N PHE A 187 -9.32 18.92 20.91
CA PHE A 187 -9.30 19.29 22.31
C PHE A 187 -10.73 19.53 22.81
N VAL A 188 -11.12 18.79 23.84
CA VAL A 188 -12.47 18.90 24.44
C VAL A 188 -12.47 19.67 25.76
N GLY A 189 -11.32 19.73 26.43
CA GLY A 189 -11.17 20.48 27.68
C GLY A 189 -10.16 19.87 28.63
N ASN A 190 -9.97 20.57 29.75
CA ASN A 190 -9.19 20.07 30.86
C ASN A 190 -10.12 19.33 31.82
N ILE A 191 -9.96 18.01 31.93
CA ILE A 191 -10.77 17.16 32.80
C ILE A 191 -9.86 16.61 33.88
N GLU A 192 -10.23 16.87 35.14
CA GLU A 192 -9.37 16.68 36.32
C GLU A 192 -8.03 17.45 36.20
N GLN A 193 -6.95 16.78 35.81
CA GLN A 193 -5.60 17.35 35.67
C GLN A 193 -4.98 17.10 34.30
N CYS A 194 -5.77 16.63 33.33
CA CYS A 194 -5.33 16.29 31.97
C CYS A 194 -5.93 17.23 30.92
N SER A 195 -5.14 17.51 29.88
CA SER A 195 -5.64 18.09 28.63
C SER A 195 -6.18 16.98 27.74
N VAL A 196 -7.50 16.91 27.56
CA VAL A 196 -8.16 15.78 26.87
C VAL A 196 -8.47 16.12 25.43
N TYR A 197 -8.13 15.20 24.54
CA TYR A 197 -8.40 15.23 23.12
C TYR A 197 -9.17 13.97 22.70
N LEU A 198 -10.25 14.13 21.95
CA LEU A 198 -11.09 13.03 21.47
C LEU A 198 -10.97 12.88 19.96
N ASP A 199 -11.00 11.64 19.47
CA ASP A 199 -11.08 11.38 18.03
C ASP A 199 -12.44 11.85 17.45
N ASN A 200 -12.38 12.64 16.35
CA ASN A 200 -13.54 13.24 15.70
C ASN A 200 -14.54 12.24 15.10
N GLY A 201 -14.15 10.98 14.89
CA GLY A 201 -14.97 10.02 14.17
C GLY A 201 -16.12 9.47 15.00
N GLN A 202 -15.79 8.78 16.08
CA GLN A 202 -16.77 7.95 16.82
C GLN A 202 -16.70 8.10 18.35
N THR A 203 -15.85 9.00 18.85
CA THR A 203 -15.63 9.14 20.29
C THR A 203 -16.39 10.34 20.82
N SER A 204 -17.35 10.10 21.72
CA SER A 204 -18.10 11.17 22.38
C SER A 204 -17.50 11.52 23.75
N LEU A 205 -17.75 12.76 24.22
CA LEU A 205 -17.40 13.14 25.58
C LEU A 205 -18.10 12.23 26.61
N GLN A 206 -19.33 11.80 26.33
CA GLN A 206 -20.05 10.87 27.19
C GLN A 206 -19.33 9.53 27.33
N SER A 207 -18.83 8.98 26.22
CA SER A 207 -18.03 7.74 26.23
C SER A 207 -16.75 7.91 27.05
N TYR A 208 -16.07 9.06 26.92
CA TYR A 208 -14.90 9.35 27.77
C TYR A 208 -15.26 9.43 29.25
N MET A 209 -16.34 10.12 29.61
CA MET A 209 -16.80 10.24 31.00
C MET A 209 -17.20 8.88 31.60
N GLN A 210 -17.83 8.00 30.81
CA GLN A 210 -18.12 6.64 31.22
C GLN A 210 -16.83 5.82 31.43
N PHE A 211 -15.83 6.02 30.56
CA PHE A 211 -14.57 5.28 30.61
C PHE A 211 -13.79 5.58 31.88
N ILE A 212 -13.65 6.86 32.22
CA ILE A 212 -12.89 7.27 33.41
C ILE A 212 -13.56 6.78 34.70
N ALA A 213 -14.89 6.79 34.74
CA ALA A 213 -15.67 6.36 35.90
C ALA A 213 -15.54 4.85 36.18
N GLN A 214 -15.39 4.03 35.14
CA GLN A 214 -15.33 2.57 35.29
C GLN A 214 -13.93 2.03 35.54
N ASN A 215 -12.91 2.64 34.94
CA ASN A 215 -11.55 2.12 34.96
C ASN A 215 -10.68 2.75 36.06
N ASN A 216 -11.27 3.58 36.94
CA ASN A 216 -10.54 4.41 37.92
C ASN A 216 -9.36 5.14 37.27
N PHE A 217 -9.60 5.70 36.09
CA PHE A 217 -8.57 6.33 35.29
C PHE A 217 -8.07 7.57 36.01
N THR A 218 -6.87 7.49 36.60
CA THR A 218 -6.29 8.60 37.37
C THR A 218 -5.32 9.37 36.50
N CYS A 219 -5.66 10.61 36.22
CA CYS A 219 -4.79 11.54 35.51
C CYS A 219 -3.61 12.00 36.38
N LYS A 220 -2.38 11.89 35.88
CA LYS A 220 -1.25 12.57 36.53
C LYS A 220 -1.17 14.01 36.06
N LYS A 221 -0.62 14.87 36.91
CA LYS A 221 -0.55 16.31 36.68
C LYS A 221 0.17 16.64 35.37
N GLN A 222 -0.46 17.45 34.52
CA GLN A 222 0.08 17.97 33.24
C GLN A 222 0.22 16.95 32.10
N GLU A 223 -0.52 15.84 32.14
CA GLU A 223 -0.54 14.90 31.01
C GLU A 223 -1.54 15.32 29.92
N VAL A 224 -1.19 15.03 28.67
CA VAL A 224 -2.08 15.13 27.51
C VAL A 224 -2.65 13.77 27.19
N VAL A 225 -3.97 13.67 27.08
CA VAL A 225 -4.70 12.42 26.86
C VAL A 225 -5.38 12.47 25.51
N TYR A 226 -5.06 11.50 24.65
CA TYR A 226 -5.78 11.23 23.42
C TYR A 226 -6.63 9.98 23.61
N PHE A 227 -7.95 10.13 23.56
CA PHE A 227 -8.90 9.05 23.79
C PHE A 227 -9.63 8.68 22.51
N THR A 228 -9.75 7.39 22.25
CA THR A 228 -10.64 6.86 21.22
C THR A 228 -11.40 5.65 21.75
N ALA A 229 -12.69 5.60 21.44
CA ALA A 229 -13.56 4.49 21.78
C ALA A 229 -14.38 4.06 20.56
N ASN A 230 -14.65 2.77 20.48
CA ASN A 230 -15.59 2.24 19.50
C ASN A 230 -17.01 2.21 20.12
N PRO A 231 -18.03 2.78 19.46
CA PRO A 231 -19.41 2.76 19.95
C PRO A 231 -20.09 1.39 19.81
N LEU A 232 -19.57 0.49 18.98
CA LEU A 232 -20.19 -0.81 18.66
C LEU A 232 -19.62 -1.97 19.48
N VAL A 233 -18.42 -1.83 20.02
CA VAL A 233 -17.74 -2.86 20.82
C VAL A 233 -17.05 -2.21 22.01
N PRO A 234 -16.92 -2.91 23.16
CA PRO A 234 -16.31 -2.38 24.38
C PRO A 234 -14.79 -2.26 24.27
N ARG A 235 -14.31 -1.52 23.26
CA ARG A 235 -12.90 -1.28 22.99
C ARG A 235 -12.60 0.20 23.08
N ALA A 236 -11.63 0.54 23.91
CA ALA A 236 -11.10 1.89 24.02
C ALA A 236 -9.58 1.84 23.99
N SER A 237 -8.97 2.92 23.54
CA SER A 237 -7.54 3.12 23.70
C SER A 237 -7.24 4.53 24.16
N VAL A 238 -6.23 4.64 25.00
CA VAL A 238 -5.78 5.90 25.58
C VAL A 238 -4.30 6.07 25.26
N ILE A 239 -3.94 7.20 24.69
CA ILE A 239 -2.55 7.59 24.51
C ILE A 239 -2.29 8.75 25.45
N ARG A 240 -1.38 8.56 26.41
CA ARG A 240 -0.92 9.61 27.31
C ARG A 240 0.41 10.13 26.83
N CYS A 241 0.55 11.44 26.72
CA CYS A 241 1.79 12.11 26.34
C CYS A 241 2.14 13.20 27.36
N GLU A 242 3.42 13.57 27.46
CA GLU A 242 3.86 14.69 28.31
C GLU A 242 3.40 16.06 27.75
N TRP A 243 3.36 16.20 26.43
CA TRP A 243 2.99 17.43 25.75
C TRP A 243 2.00 17.17 24.60
N PRO A 244 1.33 18.20 24.06
CA PRO A 244 0.56 18.04 22.83
C PRO A 244 1.47 17.58 21.69
N PHE A 245 0.96 16.67 20.85
CA PHE A 245 1.69 16.17 19.70
C PHE A 245 2.07 17.32 18.74
N ALA A 246 3.35 17.38 18.38
CA ALA A 246 3.88 18.27 17.36
C ALA A 246 4.90 17.51 16.50
N SER A 247 4.87 17.73 15.18
CA SER A 247 5.82 17.08 14.28
C SER A 247 7.24 17.55 14.55
N GLY A 248 8.19 16.61 14.60
CA GLY A 248 9.61 16.89 14.79
C GLY A 248 10.05 17.12 16.24
N THR A 249 9.15 17.07 17.21
CA THR A 249 9.50 17.12 18.64
C THR A 249 9.54 15.73 19.26
N LYS A 250 10.49 15.50 20.17
CA LYS A 250 10.45 14.30 21.01
C LYS A 250 9.37 14.48 22.06
N ASN A 251 8.48 13.50 22.16
CA ASN A 251 7.40 13.49 23.14
C ASN A 251 7.29 12.07 23.69
N LEU A 252 7.32 11.91 25.01
CA LEU A 252 7.15 10.62 25.64
C LEU A 252 5.66 10.30 25.68
N CYS A 253 5.26 9.25 24.96
CA CYS A 253 3.88 8.80 24.92
C CYS A 253 3.76 7.32 25.30
N ILE A 254 2.73 6.99 26.08
CA ILE A 254 2.37 5.64 26.49
C ILE A 254 0.98 5.34 25.96
N SER A 255 0.84 4.22 25.25
CA SER A 255 -0.44 3.75 24.71
C SER A 255 -0.97 2.60 25.54
N GLU A 256 -2.24 2.68 25.92
CA GLU A 256 -2.97 1.62 26.62
C GLU A 256 -4.22 1.23 25.86
N TYR A 257 -4.52 -0.07 25.87
CA TYR A 257 -5.66 -0.65 25.17
C TYR A 257 -6.54 -1.39 26.16
N TYR A 258 -7.83 -1.09 26.11
CA TYR A 258 -8.87 -1.66 26.96
C TYR A 258 -9.80 -2.45 26.05
N LEU A 259 -9.76 -3.79 26.16
CA LEU A 259 -10.47 -4.70 25.24
C LEU A 259 -11.88 -5.07 25.71
N GLU A 260 -12.19 -4.85 27.00
CA GLU A 260 -13.45 -5.21 27.65
C GLU A 260 -13.83 -4.16 28.71
N TRP A 261 -14.16 -2.94 28.32
CA TRP A 261 -14.70 -1.93 29.24
C TRP A 261 -16.22 -1.83 29.10
N GLN A 262 -16.97 -2.00 30.18
CA GLN A 262 -18.41 -2.28 30.12
C GLN A 262 -19.22 -1.10 29.58
N HIS A 263 -19.86 -1.25 28.42
CA HIS A 263 -20.91 -0.31 28.02
C HIS A 263 -22.14 -0.62 28.87
N ASN A 264 -22.35 0.14 29.95
CA ASN A 264 -23.65 0.12 30.61
C ASN A 264 -24.60 0.90 29.70
N GLU A 265 -25.59 0.19 29.18
CA GLU A 265 -26.73 0.70 28.42
C GLU A 265 -27.48 1.81 29.17
#